data_AF-A0A357PQN8-F1
#
_entry.id   AF-A0A357PQN8-F1
#
_cell.length_a   1.000
_cell.length_b   1.000
_cell.length_c   1.000
_cell.angle_alpha   90.00
_cell.angle_beta   90.00
_cell.angle_gamma   90.00
#
_symmetry.space_group_name_H-M   'P 1'
#
loop_
_entity.id
_entity.type
_entity.pdbx_description
1 polymer ?
#
loop_
_entity_poly.entity_id
_entity_poly.type
_entity_poly.pdbx_seq_one_letter_code
_entity_poly.pdbx_strand_id
1 'polypeptide(L)' 'HGTSHLYVSKRAAAMLGKPADQCNLVTLHIGSGASATAIKNGISVDTSMGMTPTAGLTMGTR' A
#
# COMPACT_ATOMS: atom_id res chain seq x y z
N HIS A 1 0.92 4.66 -5.46
CA HIS A 1 2.31 4.17 -5.27
C HIS A 1 2.41 2.63 -5.41
N GLY A 2 1.96 2.05 -6.53
CA GLY A 2 1.73 0.60 -6.65
C GLY A 2 2.97 -0.29 -6.48
N THR A 3 4.09 0.06 -7.12
CA THR A 3 5.36 -0.70 -6.99
C THR A 3 5.88 -0.73 -5.56
N SER A 4 5.80 0.41 -4.85
CA SER A 4 6.17 0.50 -3.44
C SER A 4 5.28 -0.41 -2.58
N HIS A 5 3.96 -0.32 -2.73
CA HIS A 5 3.01 -1.16 -1.97
C HIS A 5 3.20 -2.66 -2.24
N LEU A 6 3.46 -3.05 -3.49
CA LEU A 6 3.77 -4.43 -3.86
C LEU A 6 5.07 -4.93 -3.22
N TYR A 7 6.10 -4.10 -3.19
CA TYR A 7 7.38 -4.47 -2.58
C TYR A 7 7.23 -4.65 -1.07
N VAL A 8 6.65 -3.65 -0.38
CA VAL A 8 6.56 -3.68 1.09
C VAL A 8 5.58 -4.74 1.58
N SER A 9 4.53 -5.07 0.83
CA SER A 9 3.61 -6.16 1.20
C SER A 9 4.30 -7.52 1.18
N LYS A 10 5.11 -7.80 0.15
CA LYS A 10 5.93 -9.03 0.07
C LYS A 10 6.98 -9.09 1.16
N ARG A 11 7.64 -7.95 1.46
CA ARG A 11 8.61 -7.87 2.56
C ARG A 11 7.96 -8.09 3.92
N ALA A 12 6.78 -7.51 4.16
CA ALA A 12 6.03 -7.72 5.38
C ALA A 12 5.61 -9.19 5.55
N ALA A 13 5.13 -9.84 4.48
CA ALA A 13 4.80 -11.27 4.51
C ALA A 13 6.02 -12.13 4.89
N ALA A 14 7.19 -11.85 4.31
CA ALA A 14 8.43 -12.54 4.65
C ALA A 14 8.86 -12.30 6.12
N MET A 15 8.71 -11.07 6.64
CA MET A 15 9.00 -10.75 8.04
C MET A 15 8.05 -11.43 9.02
N LEU A 16 6.80 -11.65 8.60
CA LEU A 16 5.79 -12.37 9.37
C LEU A 16 5.96 -13.89 9.28
N GLY A 17 6.86 -14.40 8.43
CA GLY A 17 7.01 -15.83 8.16
C GLY A 17 5.76 -16.45 7.52
N LYS A 18 4.97 -15.66 6.79
CA LYS A 18 3.70 -16.10 6.18
C LYS A 18 3.77 -16.01 4.66
N PRO A 19 3.09 -16.92 3.95
CA PRO A 19 2.78 -16.74 2.54
C PRO A 19 2.05 -15.42 2.29
N ALA A 20 2.35 -14.76 1.17
CA ALA A 20 1.77 -13.45 0.84
C ALA A 20 0.25 -13.51 0.68
N ASP A 21 -0.29 -14.62 0.15
CA ASP A 21 -1.71 -14.91 -0.01
C ASP A 21 -2.47 -15.16 1.31
N GLN A 22 -1.75 -15.28 2.43
CA GLN A 22 -2.32 -15.38 3.78
C GLN A 22 -2.17 -14.09 4.59
N CYS A 23 -1.67 -13.01 3.97
CA CYS A 23 -1.45 -11.73 4.62
C CYS A 23 -2.56 -10.74 4.25
N ASN A 24 -3.18 -10.18 5.29
CA ASN A 24 -4.05 -9.00 5.19
C ASN A 24 -3.29 -7.82 5.79
N LEU A 25 -3.02 -6.80 4.98
CA LEU A 25 -2.12 -5.70 5.33
C LEU A 25 -2.73 -4.36 4.94
N VAL A 26 -2.39 -3.32 5.70
CA VAL A 26 -2.56 -1.93 5.28
C VAL A 26 -1.16 -1.35 5.10
N THR A 27 -0.83 -0.89 3.91
CA THR A 27 0.47 -0.30 3.59
C THR A 27 0.35 1.21 3.47
N LEU A 28 1.27 1.93 4.11
CA LEU A 28 1.31 3.39 4.11
C LEU A 28 2.60 3.85 3.43
N HIS A 29 2.47 4.42 2.23
CA HIS A 29 3.57 5.09 1.55
C HIS A 29 3.53 6.57 1.93
N ILE A 30 4.55 7.06 2.63
CA ILE A 30 4.62 8.43 3.14
C ILE A 30 5.86 9.11 2.57
N GLY A 31 5.65 10.13 1.74
CA GLY A 31 6.68 10.93 1.09
C GLY A 31 6.12 12.27 0.61
N SER A 32 6.73 12.88 -0.41
CA SER A 32 6.19 14.09 -1.03
C SER A 32 4.78 13.88 -1.62
N GLY A 33 4.52 12.68 -2.13
CA GLY A 33 3.18 12.11 -2.31
C GLY A 33 2.93 10.99 -1.30
N ALA A 34 1.69 10.81 -0.89
CA ALA A 34 1.31 9.85 0.14
C ALA A 34 0.08 9.03 -0.29
N SER A 35 0.07 7.74 0.05
CA SER A 35 -1.12 6.90 -0.15
C SER A 35 -1.18 5.73 0.81
N ALA A 36 -2.39 5.34 1.18
CA ALA A 36 -2.67 4.07 1.84
C ALA A 36 -3.17 3.03 0.82
N THR A 37 -2.87 1.76 1.04
CA THR A 37 -3.41 0.64 0.26
C THR A 37 -3.84 -0.48 1.20
N ALA A 38 -5.07 -0.95 1.02
CA ALA A 38 -5.58 -2.15 1.67
C ALA A 38 -5.26 -3.36 0.80
N ILE A 39 -4.67 -4.37 1.41
CA ILE A 39 -4.24 -5.61 0.76
C ILE A 39 -4.92 -6.77 1.49
N LYS A 40 -5.68 -7.58 0.75
CA LYS A 40 -6.34 -8.78 1.26
C LYS A 40 -5.79 -9.98 0.52
N ASN A 41 -5.35 -11.00 1.26
CA ASN A 41 -4.74 -12.21 0.71
C ASN A 41 -3.65 -11.88 -0.32
N GLY A 42 -2.77 -10.92 -0.01
CA GLY A 42 -1.68 -10.51 -0.90
C GLY A 42 -2.08 -9.68 -2.13
N ILE A 43 -3.37 -9.43 -2.34
CA ILE A 43 -3.90 -8.65 -3.48
C ILE A 43 -4.40 -7.29 -2.99
N SER A 44 -4.02 -6.23 -3.71
CA SER A 44 -4.55 -4.88 -3.46
C SER A 44 -6.04 -4.85 -3.74
N VAL A 45 -6.85 -4.49 -2.73
CA VAL A 45 -8.31 -4.39 -2.86
C VAL A 45 -8.81 -2.95 -2.86
N ASP A 46 -8.03 -2.02 -2.31
CA ASP A 46 -8.36 -0.59 -2.33
C ASP A 46 -7.10 0.26 -2.15
N THR A 47 -7.13 1.50 -2.65
CA THR A 47 -6.07 2.49 -2.42
C THR A 47 -6.64 3.89 -2.31
N SER A 48 -6.02 4.72 -1.47
CA SER A 48 -6.49 6.08 -1.22
C SER A 48 -6.37 7.01 -2.42
N MET A 49 -5.50 6.70 -3.40
CA MET A 49 -5.37 7.50 -4.62
C MET A 49 -6.47 7.13 -5.63
N GLY A 50 -7.01 8.14 -6.30
CA GLY A 50 -8.05 7.97 -7.32
C GLY A 50 -7.49 7.86 -8.73
N MET A 51 -8.27 8.33 -9.71
CA MET A 51 -7.84 8.43 -11.12
C MET A 51 -6.54 9.24 -11.28
N THR A 52 -6.32 10.21 -10.40
CA THR A 52 -5.09 11.00 -10.32
C THR A 52 -4.49 10.92 -8.90
N PRO A 53 -3.20 11.25 -8.73
CA PRO A 53 -2.55 11.23 -7.42
C PRO A 53 -3.00 12.30 -6.42
N THR A 54 -4.06 13.08 -6.70
CA THR A 54 -4.50 14.20 -5.83
C THR A 54 -5.47 13.76 -4.73
N ALA A 55 -6.23 12.69 -4.96
CA ALA A 55 -7.13 12.15 -3.92
C ALA A 55 -6.34 11.32 -2.88
N GLY A 56 -6.85 11.30 -1.64
CA GLY A 56 -6.35 10.42 -0.58
C GLY A 56 -5.85 11.17 0.64
N LEU A 57 -4.60 10.89 1.03
CA LEU A 57 -3.97 11.45 2.22
C LEU A 57 -3.54 12.90 1.99
N THR A 58 -3.37 13.66 3.07
CA THR A 58 -2.67 14.96 3.01
C THR A 58 -1.23 14.76 2.56
N MET A 59 -0.76 15.60 1.64
CA MET A 59 0.57 15.53 1.05
C MET A 59 1.27 16.89 1.17
N GLY A 60 2.56 16.94 0.82
CA GLY A 60 3.37 18.16 1.03
C GLY A 60 2.84 19.40 0.30
N THR A 61 2.26 19.22 -0.90
CA THR A 61 1.71 20.30 -1.72
C THR A 61 0.36 19.93 -2.35
N ARG A 62 -0.31 18.89 -1.85
CA ARG A 62 -1.56 18.34 -2.39
C ARG A 62 -2.49 17.87 -1.29
#